data_AF-A0A9P5KT95-F1
#
_entry.id   AF-A0A9P5KT95-F1
#
_cell.length_a   1.000
_cell.length_b   1.000
_cell.length_c   1.000
_cell.angle_alpha   90.00
_cell.angle_beta   90.00
_cell.angle_gamma   90.00
#
_symmetry.space_group_name_H-M   'P 1'
#
loop_
_entity.id
_entity.type
_entity.pdbx_description
1 polymer ?
#
loop_
_entity_poly.entity_id
_entity_poly.type
_entity_poly.pdbx_seq_one_letter_code
_entity_poly.pdbx_strand_id
1 'polypeptide(L)'
;MSKTQWPSDQPANGVSVGGLICKNGKLYRTNSEKKNLCEWGLESAVVVSELSDSVSICRTDYPGTENMVIPTIVGPGSTAALTTVDQSTYYQWQGKGTSAQYYVNNAGVSQEKGCVWGEAGSGVGNWAPLNFGAGSVNGITYLSLIPNPNNKTPANFNVKIVATDGAVVNGECKYENGVYSGGENGCTVTVTKGQAKFVLYK
;
A
#
# COMPACT_ATOMS: atom_id res chain seq x y z
N MET A 1 -5.79 -7.83 3.13
CA MET A 1 -6.52 -8.56 2.08
C MET A 1 -6.66 -7.67 0.85
N SER A 2 -6.89 -8.28 -0.31
CA SER A 2 -7.11 -7.60 -1.58
C SER A 2 -8.44 -8.05 -2.17
N LYS A 3 -9.22 -7.13 -2.76
CA LYS A 3 -10.41 -7.50 -3.55
C LYS A 3 -10.02 -8.42 -4.70
N THR A 4 -10.93 -9.22 -5.21
CA THR A 4 -10.69 -10.17 -6.32
C THR A 4 -11.62 -9.96 -7.51
N GLN A 5 -12.51 -8.98 -7.40
CA GLN A 5 -13.58 -8.75 -8.36
C GLN A 5 -13.21 -7.58 -9.26
N TRP A 6 -13.01 -7.88 -10.54
CA TRP A 6 -12.84 -6.96 -11.65
C TRP A 6 -13.22 -7.70 -12.94
N PRO A 7 -13.82 -7.02 -13.93
CA PRO A 7 -14.09 -7.63 -15.22
C PRO A 7 -12.78 -7.90 -15.99
N SER A 8 -12.76 -8.95 -16.80
CA SER A 8 -11.66 -9.19 -17.78
C SER A 8 -11.58 -8.04 -18.79
N ASP A 9 -12.73 -7.50 -19.17
CA ASP A 9 -12.84 -6.41 -20.13
C ASP A 9 -12.64 -5.09 -19.39
N GLN A 10 -11.45 -4.50 -19.57
CA GLN A 10 -11.08 -3.20 -19.00
C GLN A 10 -11.21 -2.10 -20.06
N PRO A 11 -11.59 -0.86 -19.68
CA PRO A 11 -11.70 0.22 -20.63
C PRO A 11 -10.39 0.57 -21.34
N ALA A 12 -10.46 0.86 -22.65
CA ALA A 12 -9.28 1.18 -23.47
C ALA A 12 -8.61 2.53 -23.12
N ASN A 13 -9.28 3.40 -22.37
CA ASN A 13 -8.76 4.70 -21.95
C ASN A 13 -7.77 4.62 -20.76
N GLY A 14 -7.47 3.40 -20.28
CA GLY A 14 -6.45 3.17 -19.26
C GLY A 14 -6.94 3.25 -17.81
N VAL A 15 -8.23 3.52 -17.57
CA VAL A 15 -8.77 3.44 -16.20
C VAL A 15 -8.85 1.99 -15.75
N SER A 16 -8.69 1.75 -14.45
CA SER A 16 -8.97 0.45 -13.86
C SER A 16 -10.43 0.38 -13.38
N VAL A 17 -11.11 -0.73 -13.64
CA VAL A 17 -12.46 -0.98 -13.14
C VAL A 17 -12.43 -2.24 -12.29
N GLY A 18 -13.04 -2.17 -11.11
CA GLY A 18 -13.23 -3.33 -10.23
C GLY A 18 -14.49 -3.20 -9.38
N GLY A 19 -14.73 -4.24 -8.59
CA GLY A 19 -15.94 -4.40 -7.77
C GLY A 19 -16.95 -5.34 -8.40
N LEU A 20 -18.13 -5.42 -7.76
CA LEU A 20 -19.27 -6.21 -8.21
C LEU A 20 -20.13 -5.40 -9.17
N ILE A 21 -20.90 -6.07 -10.03
CA ILE A 21 -21.91 -5.40 -10.85
C ILE A 21 -23.27 -5.49 -10.18
N CYS A 22 -23.95 -4.35 -10.04
CA CYS A 22 -25.34 -4.29 -9.61
C CYS A 22 -26.25 -4.39 -10.84
N LYS A 23 -27.10 -5.41 -10.88
CA LYS A 23 -28.06 -5.64 -11.97
C LYS A 23 -29.37 -6.12 -11.39
N ASN A 24 -30.50 -5.49 -11.74
CA ASN A 24 -31.83 -5.87 -11.29
C ASN A 24 -31.94 -6.01 -9.74
N GLY A 25 -31.32 -5.08 -9.01
CA GLY A 25 -31.33 -5.08 -7.54
C GLY A 25 -30.48 -6.16 -6.87
N LYS A 26 -29.63 -6.87 -7.62
CA LYS A 26 -28.73 -7.91 -7.10
C LYS A 26 -27.28 -7.63 -7.47
N LEU A 27 -26.35 -8.07 -6.62
CA LEU A 27 -24.92 -8.00 -6.85
C LEU A 27 -24.42 -9.29 -7.52
N TYR A 28 -23.60 -9.15 -8.55
CA TYR A 28 -22.99 -10.26 -9.28
C TYR A 28 -21.47 -10.11 -9.33
N ARG A 29 -20.77 -11.25 -9.23
CA ARG A 29 -19.32 -11.32 -9.41
C ARG A 29 -18.96 -10.88 -10.82
N THR A 30 -17.95 -10.03 -10.93
CA THR A 30 -17.36 -9.57 -12.20
C THR A 30 -16.17 -10.43 -12.60
N ASN A 31 -15.53 -11.09 -11.64
CA ASN A 31 -14.52 -12.12 -11.88
C ASN A 31 -15.10 -13.50 -11.51
N SER A 32 -15.51 -14.27 -12.52
CA SER A 32 -16.07 -15.60 -12.32
C SER A 32 -15.05 -16.64 -11.83
N GLU A 33 -13.76 -16.44 -12.11
CA GLU A 33 -12.67 -17.34 -11.71
C GLU A 33 -12.41 -17.30 -10.20
N LYS A 34 -12.69 -16.17 -9.55
CA LYS A 34 -12.51 -15.98 -8.10
C LYS A 34 -13.83 -16.20 -7.37
N LYS A 35 -13.89 -17.21 -6.50
CA LYS A 35 -15.08 -17.56 -5.70
C LYS A 35 -15.34 -16.57 -4.56
N ASN A 36 -14.28 -16.12 -3.89
CA ASN A 36 -14.35 -15.17 -2.78
C ASN A 36 -14.22 -13.74 -3.30
N LEU A 37 -14.80 -12.76 -2.59
CA LEU A 37 -14.71 -11.33 -2.94
C LEU A 37 -13.35 -10.71 -2.63
N CYS A 38 -12.63 -11.31 -1.69
CA CYS A 38 -11.30 -10.91 -1.26
C CYS A 38 -10.39 -12.14 -1.15
N GLU A 39 -9.09 -11.90 -1.27
CA GLU A 39 -8.04 -12.88 -1.00
C GLU A 39 -6.97 -12.29 -0.08
N TRP A 40 -6.23 -13.16 0.59
CA TRP A 40 -5.09 -12.77 1.39
C TRP A 40 -3.94 -12.33 0.49
N GLY A 41 -3.24 -11.27 0.89
CA GLY A 41 -1.95 -10.96 0.29
C GLY A 41 -0.88 -11.90 0.83
N LEU A 42 0.32 -11.80 0.27
CA LEU A 42 1.47 -12.51 0.80
C LEU A 42 1.86 -11.97 2.18
N GLU A 43 2.23 -12.86 3.08
CA GLU A 43 2.67 -12.56 4.45
C GLU A 43 4.13 -12.06 4.49
N SER A 44 4.49 -11.13 3.61
CA SER A 44 5.87 -10.67 3.43
C SER A 44 6.14 -9.27 3.99
N ALA A 45 5.11 -8.55 4.45
CA ALA A 45 5.27 -7.22 5.02
C ALA A 45 4.32 -6.95 6.21
N VAL A 46 4.86 -6.27 7.22
CA VAL A 46 4.10 -5.66 8.32
C VAL A 46 4.54 -4.21 8.53
N VAL A 47 3.74 -3.44 9.23
CA VAL A 47 4.11 -2.13 9.77
C VAL A 47 4.19 -2.24 11.28
N VAL A 48 5.28 -1.74 11.86
CA VAL A 48 5.50 -1.67 13.30
C VAL A 48 5.64 -0.20 13.67
N SER A 49 4.84 0.27 14.63
CA SER A 49 4.94 1.64 15.12
C SER A 49 5.63 1.67 16.49
N GLU A 50 6.72 2.42 16.57
CA GLU A 50 7.38 2.82 17.83
C GLU A 50 6.87 4.19 18.31
N LEU A 51 5.88 4.76 17.63
CA LEU A 51 5.32 6.08 17.91
C LEU A 51 4.31 6.04 19.07
N SER A 52 4.04 7.21 19.64
CA SER A 52 3.02 7.44 20.67
C SER A 52 1.60 7.60 20.12
N ASP A 53 1.47 7.89 18.83
CA ASP A 53 0.19 8.11 18.14
C ASP A 53 -0.05 7.02 17.09
N SER A 54 -1.31 6.82 16.72
CA SER A 54 -1.67 5.93 15.61
C SER A 54 -1.32 6.55 14.25
N VAL A 55 -1.07 5.69 13.26
CA VAL A 55 -0.81 6.08 11.87
C VAL A 55 -1.82 5.38 10.97
N SER A 56 -2.51 6.18 10.14
CA SER A 56 -3.45 5.71 9.13
C SER A 56 -2.75 5.53 7.79
N ILE A 57 -2.66 4.29 7.33
CA ILE A 57 -1.94 3.89 6.12
C ILE A 57 -2.98 3.44 5.09
N CYS A 58 -3.26 4.27 4.12
CA CYS A 58 -4.43 4.13 3.26
C CYS A 58 -4.01 3.59 1.90
N ARG A 59 -4.38 2.34 1.60
CA ARG A 59 -4.12 1.72 0.31
C ARG A 59 -5.06 2.27 -0.75
N THR A 60 -4.52 2.43 -1.95
CA THR A 60 -5.29 2.70 -3.16
C THR A 60 -6.28 1.57 -3.46
N ASP A 61 -7.53 1.91 -3.74
CA ASP A 61 -8.59 1.00 -4.16
C ASP A 61 -8.41 0.55 -5.62
N TYR A 62 -7.42 -0.32 -5.85
CA TYR A 62 -6.99 -0.73 -7.18
C TYR A 62 -7.14 -2.23 -7.42
N PRO A 63 -7.78 -2.69 -8.52
CA PRO A 63 -8.43 -1.92 -9.60
C PRO A 63 -9.80 -1.36 -9.22
N GLY A 64 -10.12 -0.09 -9.47
CA GLY A 64 -11.41 0.47 -9.06
C GLY A 64 -11.41 1.99 -8.99
N THR A 65 -11.81 2.54 -7.84
CA THR A 65 -11.94 4.00 -7.71
C THR A 65 -10.60 4.74 -7.71
N GLU A 66 -9.50 4.02 -7.48
CA GLU A 66 -8.15 4.59 -7.36
C GLU A 66 -8.01 5.60 -6.19
N ASN A 67 -9.00 5.67 -5.32
CA ASN A 67 -8.96 6.45 -4.09
C ASN A 67 -8.18 5.71 -3.00
N MET A 68 -7.52 6.44 -2.11
CA MET A 68 -6.74 5.93 -0.97
C MET A 68 -7.68 5.62 0.22
N VAL A 69 -8.56 4.65 0.06
CA VAL A 69 -9.71 4.45 0.99
C VAL A 69 -9.73 3.09 1.67
N ILE A 70 -8.70 2.26 1.49
CA ILE A 70 -8.58 0.96 2.17
C ILE A 70 -7.61 1.12 3.35
N PRO A 71 -8.09 1.31 4.59
CA PRO A 71 -7.24 1.61 5.74
C PRO A 71 -6.50 0.38 6.27
N THR A 72 -5.21 0.57 6.58
CA THR A 72 -4.44 -0.19 7.56
C THR A 72 -4.06 0.77 8.69
N ILE A 73 -4.50 0.48 9.91
CA ILE A 73 -4.21 1.34 11.07
C ILE A 73 -3.21 0.63 11.96
N VAL A 74 -2.09 1.30 12.24
CA VAL A 74 -1.12 0.85 13.24
C VAL A 74 -1.20 1.78 14.43
N GLY A 75 -1.53 1.23 15.59
CA GLY A 75 -1.60 1.96 16.85
C GLY A 75 -0.22 2.18 17.48
N PRO A 76 -0.15 2.93 18.59
CA PRO A 76 1.09 3.15 19.34
C PRO A 76 1.71 1.83 19.79
N GLY A 77 3.02 1.64 19.59
CA GLY A 77 3.74 0.43 20.03
C GLY A 77 3.27 -0.88 19.41
N SER A 78 2.50 -0.84 18.32
CA SER A 78 1.79 -2.01 17.78
C SER A 78 2.26 -2.42 16.38
N THR A 79 1.81 -3.59 15.95
CA THR A 79 2.08 -4.15 14.62
C THR A 79 0.78 -4.32 13.85
N ALA A 80 0.78 -3.96 12.57
CA ALA A 80 -0.31 -4.21 11.65
C ALA A 80 0.19 -4.92 10.38
N ALA A 81 -0.62 -5.82 9.84
CA ALA A 81 -0.30 -6.46 8.57
C ALA A 81 -0.38 -5.46 7.41
N LEU A 82 0.60 -5.51 6.50
CA LEU A 82 0.58 -4.74 5.25
C LEU A 82 0.37 -5.70 4.09
N THR A 83 -0.67 -5.48 3.28
CA THR A 83 -1.02 -6.44 2.23
C THR A 83 -0.03 -6.35 1.06
N THR A 84 0.76 -7.39 0.81
CA THR A 84 1.57 -7.49 -0.40
C THR A 84 0.81 -8.25 -1.47
N VAL A 85 0.68 -7.69 -2.67
CA VAL A 85 0.04 -8.39 -3.82
C VAL A 85 1.08 -9.18 -4.61
N ASP A 86 0.69 -10.36 -5.08
CA ASP A 86 1.46 -11.13 -6.06
C ASP A 86 1.09 -10.68 -7.47
N GLN A 87 2.02 -10.02 -8.15
CA GLN A 87 1.84 -9.44 -9.48
C GLN A 87 1.52 -10.49 -10.54
N SER A 88 1.91 -11.74 -10.32
CA SER A 88 1.70 -12.85 -11.26
C SER A 88 0.26 -13.38 -11.23
N THR A 89 -0.45 -13.21 -10.11
CA THR A 89 -1.76 -13.83 -9.88
C THR A 89 -2.87 -12.83 -9.54
N TYR A 90 -2.51 -11.58 -9.28
CA TYR A 90 -3.43 -10.49 -9.01
C TYR A 90 -3.84 -9.73 -10.30
N TYR A 91 -4.59 -8.64 -10.16
CA TYR A 91 -4.97 -7.78 -11.27
C TYR A 91 -3.74 -7.28 -12.05
N GLN A 92 -3.84 -7.34 -13.39
CA GLN A 92 -2.84 -6.79 -14.30
C GLN A 92 -3.43 -5.61 -15.08
N TRP A 93 -2.71 -4.50 -15.12
CA TRP A 93 -3.12 -3.32 -15.85
C TRP A 93 -2.44 -3.30 -17.22
N GLN A 94 -3.23 -3.43 -18.30
CA GLN A 94 -2.70 -3.53 -19.67
C GLN A 94 -1.62 -4.62 -19.82
N GLY A 95 -1.83 -5.77 -19.16
CA GLY A 95 -0.87 -6.88 -19.13
C GLY A 95 0.37 -6.64 -18.24
N LYS A 96 0.42 -5.53 -17.49
CA LYS A 96 1.51 -5.23 -16.56
C LYS A 96 1.11 -5.60 -15.13
N GLY A 97 2.05 -6.20 -14.40
CA GLY A 97 1.89 -6.50 -12.99
C GLY A 97 1.61 -5.24 -12.17
N THR A 98 0.85 -5.40 -11.07
CA THR A 98 0.42 -4.28 -10.23
C THR A 98 0.84 -4.51 -8.79
N SER A 99 1.29 -3.46 -8.11
CA SER A 99 1.66 -3.50 -6.70
C SER A 99 0.62 -2.76 -5.86
N ALA A 100 0.59 -3.04 -4.55
CA ALA A 100 -0.20 -2.26 -3.61
C ALA A 100 0.57 -0.99 -3.29
N GLN A 101 -0.08 0.17 -3.49
CA GLN A 101 0.43 1.46 -3.08
C GLN A 101 -0.38 1.95 -1.88
N TYR A 102 0.33 2.53 -0.91
CA TYR A 102 -0.21 3.03 0.34
C TYR A 102 0.20 4.48 0.53
N TYR A 103 -0.72 5.31 0.99
CA TYR A 103 -0.47 6.69 1.38
C TYR A 103 -0.43 6.75 2.89
N VAL A 104 0.71 7.19 3.42
CA VAL A 104 1.03 7.06 4.84
C VAL A 104 0.86 8.43 5.47
N ASN A 105 -0.26 8.62 6.17
CA ASN A 105 -0.58 9.91 6.78
C ASN A 105 0.35 10.21 7.97
N ASN A 106 0.41 11.48 8.37
CA ASN A 106 1.10 11.87 9.59
C ASN A 106 0.52 11.13 10.82
N ALA A 107 1.37 10.89 11.81
CA ALA A 107 0.94 10.30 13.08
C ALA A 107 -0.07 11.23 13.76
N GLY A 108 -1.14 10.63 14.32
CA GLY A 108 -2.28 11.34 14.90
C GLY A 108 -3.42 11.64 13.91
N VAL A 109 -3.24 11.40 12.60
CA VAL A 109 -4.32 11.52 11.62
C VAL A 109 -5.18 10.25 11.64
N SER A 110 -6.47 10.39 11.97
CA SER A 110 -7.43 9.27 11.98
C SER A 110 -7.76 8.77 10.57
N GLN A 111 -8.31 7.56 10.46
CA GLN A 111 -8.67 6.97 9.17
C GLN A 111 -9.75 7.80 8.44
N GLU A 112 -10.68 8.39 9.17
CA GLU A 112 -11.79 9.19 8.61
C GLU A 112 -11.28 10.48 7.97
N LYS A 113 -10.13 10.98 8.44
CA LYS A 113 -9.46 12.17 7.88
C LYS A 113 -8.37 11.81 6.86
N GLY A 114 -7.68 10.70 7.09
CA GLY A 114 -6.49 10.30 6.33
C GLY A 114 -6.79 9.45 5.11
N CYS A 115 -7.83 8.62 5.15
CA CYS A 115 -8.18 7.69 4.06
C CYS A 115 -9.30 8.26 3.19
N VAL A 116 -9.01 9.41 2.60
CA VAL A 116 -9.92 10.18 1.75
C VAL A 116 -9.20 10.65 0.48
N TRP A 117 -9.95 11.15 -0.49
CA TRP A 117 -9.40 12.02 -1.52
C TRP A 117 -9.33 13.45 -0.98
N GLY A 118 -8.14 13.91 -0.66
CA GLY A 118 -7.89 15.21 -0.02
C GLY A 118 -7.69 16.35 -1.01
N GLU A 119 -7.71 17.57 -0.46
CA GLU A 119 -7.45 18.81 -1.21
C GLU A 119 -5.97 19.20 -1.18
N ALA A 120 -5.55 20.02 -2.14
CA ALA A 120 -4.18 20.50 -2.24
C ALA A 120 -3.71 21.18 -0.95
N GLY A 121 -2.53 20.76 -0.46
CA GLY A 121 -1.95 21.27 0.77
C GLY A 121 -2.54 20.71 2.08
N SER A 122 -3.54 19.83 2.02
CA SER A 122 -4.16 19.26 3.23
C SER A 122 -3.26 18.31 4.03
N GLY A 123 -2.24 17.74 3.39
CA GLY A 123 -1.33 16.78 4.03
C GLY A 123 -1.94 15.40 4.32
N VAL A 124 -3.14 15.11 3.80
CA VAL A 124 -3.87 13.85 4.04
C VAL A 124 -4.29 13.17 2.74
N GLY A 125 -4.53 11.85 2.78
CA GLY A 125 -4.97 11.10 1.60
C GLY A 125 -3.92 11.11 0.50
N ASN A 126 -4.30 11.53 -0.71
CA ASN A 126 -3.39 11.67 -1.86
C ASN A 126 -2.31 12.74 -1.64
N TRP A 127 -2.45 13.55 -0.59
CA TRP A 127 -1.48 14.55 -0.15
C TRP A 127 -0.68 14.09 1.08
N ALA A 128 -0.74 12.81 1.46
CA ALA A 128 0.10 12.26 2.52
C ALA A 128 1.61 12.50 2.25
N PRO A 129 2.45 12.62 3.29
CA PRO A 129 3.87 12.99 3.14
C PRO A 129 4.73 11.97 2.37
N LEU A 130 4.37 10.68 2.42
CA LEU A 130 5.07 9.62 1.70
C LEU A 130 4.16 8.44 1.38
N ASN A 131 4.64 7.59 0.47
CA ASN A 131 3.94 6.40 0.04
C ASN A 131 4.75 5.14 0.34
N PHE A 132 4.08 4.04 0.67
CA PHE A 132 4.68 2.70 0.63
C PHE A 132 4.29 1.98 -0.66
N GLY A 133 5.22 1.19 -1.19
CA GLY A 133 4.95 0.23 -2.25
C GLY A 133 5.18 -1.20 -1.73
N ALA A 134 4.26 -2.12 -2.03
CA ALA A 134 4.40 -3.53 -1.71
C ALA A 134 3.87 -4.41 -2.86
N GLY A 135 4.77 -5.16 -3.50
CA GLY A 135 4.40 -6.13 -4.53
C GLY A 135 5.41 -7.26 -4.59
N SER A 136 4.98 -8.43 -5.06
CA SER A 136 5.83 -9.60 -5.22
C SER A 136 5.73 -10.13 -6.63
N VAL A 137 6.84 -10.63 -7.16
CA VAL A 137 6.88 -11.33 -8.44
C VAL A 137 7.96 -12.40 -8.37
N ASN A 138 7.67 -13.59 -8.87
CA ASN A 138 8.59 -14.73 -8.89
C ASN A 138 9.20 -15.05 -7.52
N GLY A 139 8.40 -14.95 -6.46
CA GLY A 139 8.82 -15.25 -5.08
C GLY A 139 9.68 -14.17 -4.42
N ILE A 140 9.94 -13.05 -5.09
CA ILE A 140 10.67 -11.91 -4.53
C ILE A 140 9.68 -10.80 -4.22
N THR A 141 9.60 -10.40 -2.96
CA THR A 141 8.81 -9.22 -2.56
C THR A 141 9.67 -7.96 -2.65
N TYR A 142 9.11 -6.89 -3.21
CA TYR A 142 9.70 -5.56 -3.31
C TYR A 142 8.93 -4.61 -2.41
N LEU A 143 9.62 -4.01 -1.45
CA LEU A 143 9.05 -3.07 -0.49
C LEU A 143 9.75 -1.71 -0.64
N SER A 144 8.98 -0.64 -0.78
CA SER A 144 9.52 0.67 -1.15
C SER A 144 9.01 1.80 -0.26
N LEU A 145 9.86 2.79 -0.01
CA LEU A 145 9.49 4.12 0.46
C LEU A 145 9.56 5.06 -0.74
N ILE A 146 8.43 5.66 -1.09
CA ILE A 146 8.25 6.39 -2.35
C ILE A 146 7.88 7.84 -2.03
N PRO A 147 8.59 8.83 -2.60
CA PRO A 147 8.21 10.23 -2.54
C PRO A 147 6.82 10.45 -3.13
N ASN A 148 5.93 11.08 -2.37
CA ASN A 148 4.66 11.54 -2.94
C ASN A 148 4.96 12.73 -3.89
N PRO A 149 4.53 12.68 -5.17
CA PRO A 149 4.69 13.82 -6.07
C PRO A 149 3.85 15.02 -5.62
N ASN A 150 2.73 14.80 -4.94
CA ASN A 150 1.79 15.85 -4.54
C ASN A 150 2.24 16.59 -3.27
N ASN A 151 3.06 15.98 -2.41
CA ASN A 151 3.46 16.60 -1.15
C ASN A 151 4.97 16.41 -0.90
N LYS A 152 5.67 17.51 -0.68
CA LYS A 152 7.09 17.55 -0.30
C LYS A 152 7.33 17.89 1.17
N THR A 153 6.26 18.13 1.92
CA THR A 153 6.32 18.36 3.37
C THR A 153 6.69 17.05 4.05
N PRO A 154 7.75 17.00 4.88
CA PRO A 154 8.13 15.78 5.58
C PRO A 154 7.05 15.24 6.51
N ALA A 155 7.04 13.93 6.72
CA ALA A 155 6.24 13.32 7.77
C ALA A 155 6.76 13.73 9.15
N ASN A 156 5.89 13.65 10.17
CA ASN A 156 6.24 13.91 11.57
C ASN A 156 6.88 12.70 12.30
N PHE A 157 7.41 11.76 11.52
CA PHE A 157 8.14 10.55 11.92
C PHE A 157 9.06 10.07 10.79
N ASN A 158 9.93 9.12 11.12
CA ASN A 158 10.86 8.44 10.24
C ASN A 158 10.40 7.01 9.94
N VAL A 159 10.88 6.44 8.84
CA VAL A 159 10.57 5.06 8.43
C VAL A 159 11.82 4.33 7.99
N LYS A 160 11.97 3.07 8.42
CA LYS A 160 13.00 2.15 7.90
C LYS A 160 12.40 0.79 7.61
N ILE A 161 12.89 0.14 6.55
CA ILE A 161 12.50 -1.24 6.24
C ILE A 161 13.61 -2.17 6.74
N VAL A 162 13.25 -3.13 7.58
CA VAL A 162 14.20 -4.11 8.14
C VAL A 162 13.60 -5.52 8.14
N ALA A 163 14.46 -6.54 8.20
CA ALA A 163 14.04 -7.93 8.33
C ALA A 163 13.32 -8.20 9.66
N THR A 164 12.36 -9.12 9.67
CA THR A 164 11.97 -9.85 10.89
C THR A 164 12.99 -10.94 11.19
N ASP A 165 12.92 -11.54 12.38
CA ASP A 165 13.80 -12.63 12.76
C ASP A 165 13.73 -13.79 11.76
N GLY A 166 14.89 -14.24 11.29
CA GLY A 166 15.01 -15.33 10.30
C GLY A 166 14.66 -14.96 8.85
N ALA A 167 14.28 -13.71 8.57
CA ALA A 167 14.03 -13.20 7.23
C ALA A 167 15.32 -12.71 6.54
N VAL A 168 15.26 -12.58 5.21
CA VAL A 168 16.37 -12.05 4.39
C VAL A 168 15.84 -10.86 3.60
N VAL A 169 16.37 -9.68 3.93
CA VAL A 169 16.11 -8.41 3.24
C VAL A 169 17.42 -7.93 2.62
N ASN A 170 17.41 -7.66 1.32
CA ASN A 170 18.56 -7.15 0.59
C ASN A 170 18.36 -5.67 0.25
N GLY A 171 19.40 -4.88 0.49
CA GLY A 171 19.39 -3.43 0.35
C GLY A 171 19.00 -2.72 1.65
N GLU A 172 19.16 -1.40 1.65
CA GLU A 172 18.78 -0.53 2.76
C GLU A 172 17.77 0.51 2.27
N CYS A 173 16.68 0.70 3.02
CA CYS A 173 15.69 1.70 2.70
C CYS A 173 15.20 2.41 3.96
N LYS A 174 15.49 3.71 4.01
CA LYS A 174 15.14 4.61 5.12
C LYS A 174 14.60 5.93 4.58
N TYR A 175 13.73 6.54 5.38
CA TYR A 175 13.20 7.88 5.23
C TYR A 175 13.36 8.58 6.57
N GLU A 176 14.25 9.57 6.64
CA GLU A 176 14.55 10.31 7.86
C GLU A 176 14.49 11.81 7.58
N ASN A 177 13.69 12.54 8.36
CA ASN A 177 13.54 14.00 8.25
C ASN A 177 13.27 14.50 6.82
N GLY A 178 12.45 13.78 6.05
CA GLY A 178 12.14 14.14 4.66
C GLY A 178 13.12 13.60 3.62
N VAL A 179 14.19 12.92 4.02
CA VAL A 179 15.25 12.43 3.13
C VAL A 179 15.18 10.92 2.99
N TYR A 180 15.16 10.43 1.75
CA TYR A 180 15.18 9.00 1.44
C TYR A 180 16.61 8.52 1.22
N SER A 181 16.93 7.31 1.66
CA SER A 181 18.27 6.71 1.49
C SER A 181 18.66 6.48 0.01
N GLY A 182 17.67 6.37 -0.89
CA GLY A 182 17.91 6.29 -2.35
C GLY A 182 17.72 7.62 -3.08
N GLY A 183 17.68 8.75 -2.37
CA GLY A 183 17.60 10.09 -2.94
C GLY A 183 16.20 10.46 -3.45
N GLU A 184 16.14 11.28 -4.51
CA GLU A 184 14.89 11.88 -5.00
C GLU A 184 13.84 10.87 -5.50
N ASN A 185 14.25 9.63 -5.77
CA ASN A 185 13.38 8.57 -6.26
C ASN A 185 12.83 7.65 -5.16
N GLY A 186 13.20 7.90 -3.90
CA GLY A 186 12.89 6.98 -2.81
C GLY A 186 13.87 5.83 -2.73
N CYS A 187 13.45 4.72 -2.12
CA CYS A 187 14.25 3.51 -2.02
C CYS A 187 13.39 2.25 -2.03
N THR A 188 14.01 1.13 -2.37
CA THR A 188 13.36 -0.19 -2.41
C THR A 188 14.31 -1.23 -1.84
N VAL A 189 13.77 -2.18 -1.07
CA VAL A 189 14.46 -3.41 -0.67
C VAL A 189 13.77 -4.61 -1.29
N THR A 190 14.49 -5.73 -1.37
CA THR A 190 13.91 -7.03 -1.73
C THR A 190 13.88 -7.97 -0.54
N VAL A 191 12.76 -8.64 -0.34
CA VAL A 191 12.58 -9.71 0.64
C VAL A 191 12.58 -11.03 -0.12
N THR A 192 13.62 -11.84 0.09
CA THR A 192 13.78 -13.14 -0.58
C THR A 192 13.46 -14.32 0.33
N LYS A 193 13.28 -14.07 1.63
CA LYS A 193 12.84 -15.06 2.61
C LYS A 193 12.14 -14.37 3.77
N GLY A 194 11.03 -14.93 4.24
CA GLY A 194 10.32 -14.45 5.43
C GLY A 194 9.61 -13.12 5.19
N GLN A 195 9.61 -12.27 6.22
CA GLN A 195 8.86 -11.02 6.27
C GLN A 195 9.78 -9.85 6.60
N ALA A 196 9.42 -8.66 6.13
CA ALA A 196 10.05 -7.41 6.55
C ALA A 196 9.05 -6.51 7.27
N LYS A 197 9.57 -5.60 8.08
CA LYS A 197 8.79 -4.60 8.81
C LYS A 197 9.15 -3.19 8.32
N PHE A 198 8.14 -2.41 7.97
CA PHE A 198 8.21 -0.96 7.94
C PHE A 198 8.14 -0.48 9.40
N VAL A 199 9.24 0.02 9.94
CA VAL A 199 9.29 0.53 11.32
C VAL A 199 9.09 2.03 11.28
N LEU A 200 8.06 2.54 11.95
CA LEU A 200 7.78 3.96 12.14
C LEU A 200 8.38 4.40 13.48
N TYR A 201 9.26 5.40 13.47
CA TYR A 201 10.00 5.85 14.67
C TYR A 201 10.21 7.37 14.66
N LYS A 202 10.67 7.94 15.78
CA LYS A 202 10.92 9.38 15.89
C LYS A 202 12.23 9.82 15.27
#